data_AF-A0A132F7J7-F1
#
_entry.id   AF-A0A132F7J7-F1
#
_cell.length_a   1.000
_cell.length_b   1.000
_cell.length_c   1.000
_cell.angle_alpha   90.00
_cell.angle_beta   90.00
_cell.angle_gamma   90.00
#
_symmetry.space_group_name_H-M   'P 1'
#
loop_
_entity.id
_entity.type
_entity.pdbx_description
1 polymer ?
#
loop_
_entity_poly.entity_id
_entity_poly.type
_entity_poly.pdbx_seq_one_letter_code
_entity_poly.pdbx_strand_id
1 'polypeptide(L)'
;MDRRAGLGRSLGEGNGMRPGPRSRFDPLRRALLGRASALAVLPWLDGAAAYAALRDAPRAALVIGNAAYPRAMLDNPVNDATAIAAALGGLGFSVDRRLDVGHQSMIDAIGDFCAKVQHTQSVALFYFAGHGMQIDWRNYLLPVDVRLARVDDVIRQSVDVATLLAGLGKANNPMSVVILDACRDNPFGVAGKSGGGLSQMDAPPRTLLAYATAPGNVASDGDGRNGLYTENLLKEIGRAGVQIEDVFKRVRLSVRQRSQGRQIPWESTSLEDDFFFVPPPDVHVPTQAERDAAFGKDRDDWQAAQQVGTAQAIFAYLKSHPSGHFSEIAEATLDRLLAGQGEKPVKVQTSSQNPYSQGSEEAGRITLGDRYVYRFVDRLHQSERIFVHRVTRIDGERIEFNGGKFVTDLLGNPRRETDGGVLGDNQLFASEYSIGKEWVTRFDYTFPNGNVDVVELTCKVVARETIGVPAGRFDAFRVEASGWRLYAPSRRVRTYWVAPGKVPRFIALDTVNYDRHGVVAASERRELMSFTKT
;
A
#
# COMPACT_ATOMS: atom_id res chain seq x y z
N MET A 1 -22.91 60.33 73.16
CA MET A 1 -21.57 60.10 73.73
C MET A 1 -20.96 58.93 72.97
N ASP A 2 -19.84 59.20 72.27
CA ASP A 2 -18.84 58.26 71.74
C ASP A 2 -19.27 57.15 70.76
N ARG A 3 -18.55 56.81 69.68
CA ARG A 3 -17.37 57.34 68.96
C ARG A 3 -17.21 56.51 67.66
N ARG A 4 -16.78 57.18 66.58
CA ARG A 4 -15.87 56.73 65.48
C ARG A 4 -16.27 55.51 64.61
N ALA A 5 -16.57 55.67 63.31
CA ALA A 5 -15.67 55.91 62.14
C ALA A 5 -14.75 54.71 61.83
N GLY A 6 -14.62 54.16 60.62
CA GLY A 6 -15.18 54.41 59.29
C GLY A 6 -14.44 53.56 58.23
N LEU A 7 -14.99 53.48 57.00
CA LEU A 7 -14.37 53.13 55.69
C LEU A 7 -13.84 51.67 55.52
N GLY A 8 -14.01 50.93 54.41
CA GLY A 8 -14.61 51.13 53.10
C GLY A 8 -14.24 49.96 52.16
N ARG A 9 -15.15 49.57 51.26
CA ARG A 9 -15.03 48.85 49.95
C ARG A 9 -14.06 47.66 49.78
N SER A 10 -14.57 46.53 49.29
CA SER A 10 -14.49 46.10 47.86
C SER A 10 -14.72 44.59 47.65
N LEU A 11 -15.69 44.28 46.77
CA LEU A 11 -15.80 43.18 45.78
C LEU A 11 -15.22 41.78 46.07
N GLY A 12 -16.12 40.79 45.98
CA GLY A 12 -15.78 39.37 45.84
C GLY A 12 -17.01 38.53 45.49
N GLU A 13 -17.67 38.80 44.36
CA GLU A 13 -18.69 37.90 43.80
C GLU A 13 -18.01 36.64 43.25
N GLY A 14 -18.13 35.54 43.97
CA GLY A 14 -17.87 34.20 43.46
C GLY A 14 -19.04 33.78 42.58
N ASN A 15 -18.77 33.54 41.29
CA ASN A 15 -19.75 32.94 40.39
C ASN A 15 -19.24 31.57 39.93
N GLY A 16 -19.98 30.53 40.33
CA GLY A 16 -19.69 29.14 40.00
C GLY A 16 -19.69 28.90 38.50
N MET A 17 -18.60 28.31 38.02
CA MET A 17 -18.41 27.95 36.63
C MET A 17 -19.34 26.80 36.26
N ARG A 18 -20.41 27.11 35.52
CA ARG A 18 -21.29 26.13 34.88
C ARG A 18 -20.50 25.39 33.78
N PRO A 19 -20.66 24.07 33.62
CA PRO A 19 -20.09 23.36 32.48
C PRO A 19 -20.74 23.85 31.19
N GLY A 20 -19.92 24.27 30.22
CA GLY A 20 -20.37 24.73 28.89
C GLY A 20 -21.07 23.62 28.08
N PRO A 21 -21.86 23.99 27.06
CA PRO A 21 -22.73 23.04 26.37
C PRO A 21 -21.90 22.03 25.57
N ARG A 22 -22.08 20.74 25.87
CA ARG A 22 -21.73 19.65 24.95
C ARG A 22 -22.52 19.90 23.66
N SER A 23 -21.87 20.24 22.56
CA SER A 23 -22.53 20.39 21.26
C SER A 23 -23.15 19.06 20.86
N ARG A 24 -24.47 18.95 20.98
CA ARG A 24 -25.21 17.83 20.40
C ARG A 24 -25.17 18.01 18.89
N PHE A 25 -24.49 17.07 18.23
CA PHE A 25 -24.37 16.95 16.79
C PHE A 25 -25.76 16.88 16.14
N ASP A 26 -26.05 17.77 15.20
CA ASP A 26 -27.32 17.79 14.48
C ASP A 26 -27.19 16.97 13.18
N PRO A 27 -27.82 15.77 13.08
CA PRO A 27 -27.73 14.90 11.92
C PRO A 27 -28.41 15.48 10.67
N LEU A 28 -29.27 16.49 10.80
CA LEU A 28 -30.02 17.06 9.67
C LEU A 28 -29.16 17.91 8.72
N ARG A 29 -28.02 18.46 9.18
CA ARG A 29 -27.07 19.15 8.29
C ARG A 29 -26.27 18.21 7.38
N ARG A 30 -26.26 16.89 7.65
CA ARG A 30 -25.60 15.89 6.80
C ARG A 30 -26.40 15.51 5.55
N ALA A 31 -27.72 15.68 5.56
CA ALA A 31 -28.61 15.14 4.52
C ALA A 31 -28.66 15.95 3.21
N LEU A 32 -28.21 17.20 3.19
CA LEU A 32 -28.35 18.10 2.03
C LEU A 32 -27.16 18.11 1.05
N LEU A 33 -26.09 17.35 1.32
CA LEU A 33 -24.87 17.35 0.48
C LEU A 33 -24.78 16.18 -0.52
N GLY A 34 -25.79 15.31 -0.58
CA GLY A 34 -25.78 14.10 -1.41
C GLY A 34 -25.95 14.29 -2.93
N ARG A 35 -25.89 15.52 -3.46
CA ARG A 35 -26.19 15.77 -4.90
C ARG A 35 -25.22 16.68 -5.66
N ALA A 36 -24.09 17.07 -5.08
CA ALA A 36 -23.08 17.89 -5.76
C ALA A 36 -21.71 17.19 -5.90
N SER A 37 -21.71 15.87 -5.97
CA SER A 37 -20.53 15.05 -6.23
C SER A 37 -20.51 14.63 -7.70
N ALA A 38 -20.45 15.59 -8.62
CA ALA A 38 -20.31 15.27 -10.04
C ALA A 38 -19.53 16.36 -10.76
N LEU A 39 -18.57 15.92 -11.57
CA LEU A 39 -17.85 16.68 -12.61
C LEU A 39 -16.58 17.41 -12.19
N ALA A 40 -15.65 16.64 -11.61
CA ALA A 40 -14.30 16.54 -12.17
C ALA A 40 -13.76 15.14 -11.85
N VAL A 41 -14.21 14.16 -12.64
CA VAL A 41 -13.81 12.75 -12.56
C VAL A 41 -12.34 12.66 -12.94
N LEU A 42 -11.49 12.30 -11.98
CA LEU A 42 -10.20 11.71 -12.34
C LEU A 42 -10.50 10.41 -13.11
N PRO A 43 -9.77 10.07 -14.18
CA PRO A 43 -10.12 8.97 -15.10
C PRO A 43 -10.22 7.57 -14.49
N TRP A 44 -9.92 7.41 -13.19
CA TRP A 44 -9.92 6.17 -12.42
C TRP A 44 -11.10 6.09 -11.41
N LEU A 45 -12.06 7.02 -11.48
CA LEU A 45 -13.22 7.07 -10.54
C LEU A 45 -14.55 6.54 -11.14
N ASP A 46 -14.58 6.03 -12.38
CA ASP A 46 -15.76 5.41 -13.00
C ASP A 46 -15.86 3.89 -12.68
N GLY A 47 -15.79 3.52 -11.40
CA GLY A 47 -15.61 2.12 -10.98
C GLY A 47 -16.81 1.19 -11.15
N ALA A 48 -18.05 1.70 -11.21
CA ALA A 48 -19.23 0.83 -11.18
C ALA A 48 -19.47 0.04 -12.48
N ALA A 49 -19.26 0.68 -13.65
CA ALA A 49 -19.40 0.03 -14.94
C ALA A 49 -18.23 -0.91 -15.24
N ALA A 50 -17.00 -0.49 -14.86
CA ALA A 50 -15.80 -1.30 -15.03
C ALA A 50 -15.81 -2.55 -14.12
N TYR A 51 -16.26 -2.41 -12.87
CA TYR A 51 -16.47 -3.54 -11.98
C TYR A 51 -17.51 -4.53 -12.54
N ALA A 52 -18.65 -4.06 -13.05
CA ALA A 52 -19.64 -4.94 -13.66
C ALA A 52 -19.06 -5.71 -14.86
N ALA A 53 -18.27 -5.04 -15.71
CA ALA A 53 -17.60 -5.67 -16.84
C ALA A 53 -16.60 -6.75 -16.39
N LEU A 54 -15.79 -6.49 -15.36
CA LEU A 54 -14.85 -7.47 -14.80
C LEU A 54 -15.53 -8.64 -14.10
N ARG A 55 -16.64 -8.39 -13.40
CA ARG A 55 -17.43 -9.42 -12.74
C ARG A 55 -17.99 -10.43 -13.75
N ASP A 56 -18.49 -9.93 -14.87
CA ASP A 56 -19.18 -10.72 -15.89
C ASP A 56 -18.21 -11.27 -16.95
N ALA A 57 -16.94 -10.85 -16.95
CA ALA A 57 -15.92 -11.33 -17.84
C ALA A 57 -15.66 -12.85 -17.65
N PRO A 58 -15.43 -13.61 -18.72
CA PRO A 58 -14.96 -14.98 -18.61
C PRO A 58 -13.67 -15.08 -17.79
N ARG A 59 -13.42 -16.22 -17.16
CA ARG A 59 -12.25 -16.43 -16.30
C ARG A 59 -11.43 -17.59 -16.84
N ALA A 60 -10.15 -17.36 -17.11
CA ALA A 60 -9.24 -18.38 -17.60
C ALA A 60 -8.00 -18.46 -16.71
N ALA A 61 -7.57 -19.67 -16.37
CA ALA A 61 -6.35 -19.86 -15.58
C ALA A 61 -5.42 -20.87 -16.24
N LEU A 62 -4.11 -20.62 -16.14
CA LEU A 62 -3.04 -21.58 -16.40
C LEU A 62 -2.28 -21.79 -15.09
N VAL A 63 -2.26 -23.04 -14.62
CA VAL A 63 -1.66 -23.42 -13.34
C VAL A 63 -0.60 -24.48 -13.60
N ILE A 64 0.66 -24.13 -13.34
CA ILE A 64 1.82 -25.00 -13.57
C ILE A 64 2.48 -25.35 -12.23
N GLY A 65 2.70 -26.64 -11.98
CA GLY A 65 3.45 -27.13 -10.82
C GLY A 65 4.57 -28.06 -11.25
N ASN A 66 5.82 -27.64 -11.08
CA ASN A 66 6.99 -28.44 -11.42
C ASN A 66 7.76 -28.81 -10.14
N ALA A 67 7.92 -30.11 -9.89
CA ALA A 67 8.56 -30.68 -8.71
C ALA A 67 9.64 -31.71 -9.07
N ALA A 68 9.42 -32.52 -10.11
CA ALA A 68 10.24 -33.70 -10.47
C ALA A 68 11.56 -33.35 -11.20
N TYR A 69 12.32 -32.37 -10.70
CA TYR A 69 13.62 -32.01 -11.26
C TYR A 69 14.67 -33.08 -10.94
N PRO A 70 15.41 -33.62 -11.93
CA PRO A 70 16.34 -34.74 -11.70
C PRO A 70 17.47 -34.50 -10.68
N ARG A 71 17.84 -33.24 -10.39
CA ARG A 71 18.95 -32.88 -9.48
C ARG A 71 18.54 -31.97 -8.32
N ALA A 72 17.28 -31.58 -8.25
CA ALA A 72 16.80 -30.57 -7.30
C ALA A 72 15.28 -30.70 -7.09
N MET A 73 14.82 -31.90 -6.71
CA MET A 73 13.40 -32.15 -6.51
C MET A 73 12.82 -31.23 -5.44
N LEU A 74 11.55 -30.82 -5.61
CA LEU A 74 10.77 -30.06 -4.64
C LEU A 74 9.60 -30.93 -4.15
N ASP A 75 9.12 -30.71 -2.93
CA ASP A 75 8.12 -31.58 -2.32
C ASP A 75 6.68 -31.11 -2.63
N ASN A 76 6.45 -29.79 -2.63
CA ASN A 76 5.09 -29.22 -2.67
C ASN A 76 4.54 -28.66 -3.99
N PRO A 77 5.31 -28.31 -5.04
CA PRO A 77 4.76 -27.63 -6.23
C PRO A 77 3.60 -28.35 -6.92
N VAL A 78 3.62 -29.69 -6.97
CA VAL A 78 2.53 -30.48 -7.56
C VAL A 78 1.26 -30.42 -6.70
N ASN A 79 1.41 -30.47 -5.38
CA ASN A 79 0.30 -30.33 -4.44
C ASN A 79 -0.29 -28.93 -4.51
N ASP A 80 0.57 -27.91 -4.53
CA ASP A 80 0.21 -26.51 -4.61
C ASP A 80 -0.58 -26.19 -5.88
N ALA A 81 -0.05 -26.56 -7.05
CA ALA A 81 -0.73 -26.40 -8.34
C ALA A 81 -2.06 -27.17 -8.39
N THR A 82 -2.12 -28.36 -7.79
CA THR A 82 -3.35 -29.14 -7.72
C THR A 82 -4.41 -28.44 -6.87
N ALA A 83 -4.04 -27.94 -5.70
CA ALA A 83 -4.95 -27.26 -4.77
C ALA A 83 -5.45 -25.92 -5.34
N ILE A 84 -4.56 -25.12 -5.93
CA ILE A 84 -4.90 -23.86 -6.59
C ILE A 84 -5.82 -24.09 -7.78
N ALA A 85 -5.51 -25.05 -8.65
CA ALA A 85 -6.39 -25.38 -9.78
C ALA A 85 -7.80 -25.78 -9.34
N ALA A 86 -7.91 -26.60 -8.28
CA ALA A 86 -9.20 -27.01 -7.73
C ALA A 86 -9.99 -25.81 -7.16
N ALA A 87 -9.32 -24.94 -6.38
CA ALA A 87 -9.94 -23.76 -5.82
C ALA A 87 -10.41 -22.78 -6.91
N LEU A 88 -9.56 -22.48 -7.91
CA LEU A 88 -9.91 -21.61 -9.03
C LEU A 88 -11.06 -22.17 -9.89
N GLY A 89 -11.09 -23.49 -10.11
CA GLY A 89 -12.22 -24.14 -10.77
C GLY A 89 -13.54 -23.94 -10.03
N GLY A 90 -13.51 -24.06 -8.69
CA GLY A 90 -14.65 -23.74 -7.83
C GLY A 90 -15.06 -22.26 -7.85
N LEU A 91 -14.15 -21.38 -8.24
CA LEU A 91 -14.35 -19.92 -8.38
C LEU A 91 -14.73 -19.51 -9.81
N GLY A 92 -15.05 -20.47 -10.68
CA GLY A 92 -15.55 -20.23 -12.04
C GLY A 92 -14.46 -20.01 -13.10
N PHE A 93 -13.18 -20.26 -12.78
CA PHE A 93 -12.12 -20.25 -13.79
C PHE A 93 -12.17 -21.49 -14.67
N SER A 94 -11.98 -21.30 -15.97
CA SER A 94 -11.61 -22.37 -16.90
C SER A 94 -10.11 -22.65 -16.78
N VAL A 95 -9.76 -23.65 -15.97
CA VAL A 95 -8.37 -23.95 -15.58
C VAL A 95 -7.72 -24.96 -16.53
N ASP A 96 -6.57 -24.61 -17.09
CA ASP A 96 -5.58 -25.55 -17.64
C ASP A 96 -4.52 -25.82 -16.56
N ARG A 97 -4.40 -27.08 -16.11
CA ARG A 97 -3.41 -27.50 -15.11
C ARG A 97 -2.35 -28.37 -15.75
N ARG A 98 -1.08 -27.98 -15.57
CA ARG A 98 0.09 -28.72 -16.05
C ARG A 98 1.01 -29.07 -14.88
N LEU A 99 1.47 -30.32 -14.83
CA LEU A 99 2.32 -30.84 -13.76
C LEU A 99 3.58 -31.44 -14.38
N ASP A 100 4.74 -31.16 -13.78
CA ASP A 100 6.05 -31.68 -14.18
C ASP A 100 6.29 -31.60 -15.69
N VAL A 101 6.10 -30.41 -16.25
CA VAL A 101 6.20 -30.18 -17.70
C VAL A 101 7.58 -29.71 -18.13
N GLY A 102 8.02 -30.23 -19.28
CA GLY A 102 9.26 -29.82 -19.95
C GLY A 102 9.12 -28.49 -20.70
N HIS A 103 10.23 -28.00 -21.23
CA HIS A 103 10.36 -26.65 -21.80
C HIS A 103 9.35 -26.37 -22.92
N GLN A 104 9.26 -27.26 -23.91
CA GLN A 104 8.35 -27.07 -25.05
C GLN A 104 6.89 -27.03 -24.60
N SER A 105 6.48 -27.95 -23.72
CA SER A 105 5.11 -27.98 -23.21
C SER A 105 4.75 -26.76 -22.38
N MET A 106 5.70 -26.15 -21.65
CA MET A 106 5.46 -24.88 -20.97
C MET A 106 5.25 -23.72 -21.95
N ILE A 107 6.08 -23.63 -23.01
CA ILE A 107 5.95 -22.61 -24.05
C ILE A 107 4.60 -22.73 -24.74
N ASP A 108 4.23 -23.94 -25.15
CA ASP A 108 2.96 -24.21 -25.85
C ASP A 108 1.77 -23.84 -24.95
N ALA A 109 1.78 -24.28 -23.68
CA ALA A 109 0.70 -23.97 -22.74
C ALA A 109 0.54 -22.46 -22.50
N ILE A 110 1.64 -21.70 -22.41
CA ILE A 110 1.60 -20.24 -22.26
C ILE A 110 1.08 -19.56 -23.54
N GLY A 111 1.49 -20.04 -24.71
CA GLY A 111 0.99 -19.57 -25.99
C GLY A 111 -0.52 -19.77 -26.13
N ASP A 112 -0.98 -21.00 -25.87
CA ASP A 112 -2.39 -21.38 -25.90
C ASP A 112 -3.21 -20.58 -24.88
N PHE A 113 -2.66 -20.37 -23.68
CA PHE A 113 -3.30 -19.55 -22.65
C PHE A 113 -3.47 -18.10 -23.11
N CYS A 114 -2.41 -17.47 -23.63
CA CYS A 114 -2.49 -16.11 -24.16
C CYS A 114 -3.50 -15.99 -25.31
N ALA A 115 -3.51 -16.96 -26.24
CA ALA A 115 -4.45 -16.99 -27.36
C ALA A 115 -5.91 -17.15 -26.88
N LYS A 116 -6.15 -18.05 -25.92
CA LYS A 116 -7.47 -18.24 -25.30
C LYS A 116 -7.94 -16.96 -24.60
N VAL A 117 -7.08 -16.34 -23.80
CA VAL A 117 -7.37 -15.09 -23.08
C VAL A 117 -7.71 -13.98 -24.07
N GLN A 118 -6.95 -13.84 -25.15
CA GLN A 118 -7.21 -12.86 -26.21
C GLN A 118 -8.56 -13.11 -26.89
N HIS A 119 -8.86 -14.35 -27.27
CA HIS A 119 -10.10 -14.70 -27.97
C HIS A 119 -11.35 -14.51 -27.10
N THR A 120 -11.25 -14.86 -25.82
CA THR A 120 -12.39 -14.86 -24.88
C THR A 120 -12.53 -13.57 -24.08
N GLN A 121 -11.54 -12.67 -24.14
CA GLN A 121 -11.45 -11.49 -23.28
C GLN A 121 -11.59 -11.84 -21.79
N SER A 122 -10.93 -12.93 -21.38
CA SER A 122 -11.02 -13.43 -20.00
C SER A 122 -10.18 -12.61 -19.02
N VAL A 123 -10.62 -12.53 -17.77
CA VAL A 123 -9.69 -12.33 -16.64
C VAL A 123 -8.71 -13.51 -16.65
N ALA A 124 -7.43 -13.20 -16.76
CA ALA A 124 -6.36 -14.18 -16.87
C ALA A 124 -5.70 -14.39 -15.51
N LEU A 125 -5.57 -15.64 -15.07
CA LEU A 125 -4.76 -15.98 -13.91
C LEU A 125 -3.68 -17.00 -14.28
N PHE A 126 -2.42 -16.59 -14.18
CA PHE A 126 -1.28 -17.47 -14.29
C PHE A 126 -0.73 -17.80 -12.90
N TYR A 127 -0.57 -19.07 -12.59
CA TYR A 127 0.07 -19.53 -11.37
C TYR A 127 1.20 -20.49 -11.71
N PHE A 128 2.38 -20.28 -11.11
CA PHE A 128 3.51 -21.18 -11.21
C PHE A 128 4.07 -21.51 -9.83
N ALA A 129 4.24 -22.80 -9.55
CA ALA A 129 5.04 -23.32 -8.45
C ALA A 129 6.18 -24.20 -8.99
N GLY A 130 7.39 -24.02 -8.45
CA GLY A 130 8.58 -24.76 -8.87
C GLY A 130 9.86 -23.96 -8.73
N HIS A 131 10.92 -24.35 -9.43
CA HIS A 131 12.16 -23.56 -9.44
C HIS A 131 12.05 -22.34 -10.36
N GLY A 132 12.55 -21.21 -9.87
CA GLY A 132 12.73 -19.99 -10.66
C GLY A 132 14.07 -19.34 -10.37
N MET A 133 14.61 -18.61 -11.34
CA MET A 133 15.88 -17.91 -11.20
C MET A 133 15.90 -16.56 -11.92
N GLN A 134 16.86 -15.71 -11.56
CA GLN A 134 17.10 -14.45 -12.24
C GLN A 134 18.49 -14.36 -12.87
N ILE A 135 18.55 -13.71 -14.03
CA ILE A 135 19.80 -13.30 -14.70
C ILE A 135 19.58 -11.92 -15.30
N ASP A 136 20.47 -10.98 -15.00
CA ASP A 136 20.41 -9.60 -15.53
C ASP A 136 19.02 -8.96 -15.39
N TRP A 137 18.44 -9.11 -14.19
CA TRP A 137 17.11 -8.62 -13.79
C TRP A 137 15.91 -9.29 -14.45
N ARG A 138 16.12 -10.30 -15.31
CA ARG A 138 15.06 -11.08 -15.93
C ARG A 138 14.74 -12.30 -15.10
N ASN A 139 13.46 -12.67 -15.06
CA ASN A 139 12.94 -13.79 -14.29
C ASN A 139 12.63 -14.97 -15.20
N TYR A 140 13.12 -16.14 -14.81
CA TYR A 140 13.01 -17.37 -15.57
C TYR A 140 12.35 -18.47 -14.73
N LEU A 141 11.32 -19.11 -15.29
CA LEU A 141 10.66 -20.29 -14.74
C LEU A 141 11.32 -21.53 -15.31
N LEU A 142 11.70 -22.48 -14.45
CA LEU A 142 12.46 -23.66 -14.87
C LEU A 142 11.53 -24.85 -15.16
N PRO A 143 11.60 -25.42 -16.37
CA PRO A 143 11.00 -26.71 -16.71
C PRO A 143 11.71 -27.88 -16.03
N VAL A 144 11.04 -29.03 -15.88
CA VAL A 144 11.63 -30.21 -15.21
C VAL A 144 12.77 -30.88 -16.00
N ASP A 145 12.81 -30.67 -17.31
CA ASP A 145 13.83 -31.24 -18.22
C ASP A 145 15.07 -30.37 -18.38
N VAL A 146 15.19 -29.29 -17.59
CA VAL A 146 16.30 -28.35 -17.66
C VAL A 146 17.65 -29.01 -17.34
N ARG A 147 18.68 -28.69 -18.13
CA ARG A 147 20.07 -29.13 -17.96
C ARG A 147 21.00 -27.93 -17.98
N LEU A 148 21.09 -27.26 -16.84
CA LEU A 148 21.87 -26.04 -16.69
C LEU A 148 23.33 -26.36 -16.36
N ALA A 149 24.24 -25.98 -17.26
CA ALA A 149 25.68 -26.05 -17.03
C ALA A 149 26.34 -24.66 -17.09
N ARG A 150 25.77 -23.73 -17.86
CA ARG A 150 26.22 -22.33 -18.00
C ARG A 150 25.04 -21.37 -18.09
N VAL A 151 25.31 -20.08 -17.91
CA VAL A 151 24.32 -18.98 -17.96
C VAL A 151 23.45 -19.05 -19.21
N ASP A 152 24.04 -19.26 -20.39
CA ASP A 152 23.26 -19.30 -21.64
C ASP A 152 22.27 -20.47 -21.72
N ASP A 153 22.47 -21.54 -20.95
CA ASP A 153 21.52 -22.65 -20.90
C ASP A 153 20.21 -22.21 -20.24
N VAL A 154 20.29 -21.29 -19.26
CA VAL A 154 19.11 -20.73 -18.62
C VAL A 154 18.27 -20.02 -19.67
N ILE A 155 18.86 -19.10 -20.43
CA ILE A 155 18.14 -18.32 -21.45
C ILE A 155 17.48 -19.24 -22.50
N ARG A 156 18.15 -20.33 -22.89
CA ARG A 156 17.64 -21.26 -23.92
C ARG A 156 16.62 -22.29 -23.43
N GLN A 157 16.77 -22.77 -22.19
CA GLN A 157 16.04 -23.94 -21.69
C GLN A 157 14.98 -23.58 -20.65
N SER A 158 14.80 -22.29 -20.34
CA SER A 158 13.78 -21.82 -19.39
C SER A 158 12.74 -20.94 -20.06
N VAL A 159 11.72 -20.56 -19.29
CA VAL A 159 10.65 -19.67 -19.76
C VAL A 159 10.81 -18.31 -19.11
N ASP A 160 10.95 -17.28 -19.93
CA ASP A 160 11.05 -15.90 -19.48
C ASP A 160 9.68 -15.31 -19.09
N VAL A 161 9.54 -14.84 -17.85
CA VAL A 161 8.30 -14.25 -17.35
C VAL A 161 7.94 -12.98 -18.13
N ALA A 162 8.91 -12.22 -18.64
CA ALA A 162 8.63 -11.04 -19.45
C ALA A 162 7.92 -11.41 -20.76
N THR A 163 8.15 -12.61 -21.31
CA THR A 163 7.45 -13.11 -22.50
C THR A 163 5.98 -13.40 -22.21
N LEU A 164 5.69 -14.02 -21.05
CA LEU A 164 4.32 -14.20 -20.58
C LEU A 164 3.60 -12.85 -20.42
N LEU A 165 4.24 -11.90 -19.72
CA LEU A 165 3.67 -10.57 -19.50
C LEU A 165 3.43 -9.81 -20.81
N ALA A 166 4.35 -9.90 -21.76
CA ALA A 166 4.18 -9.31 -23.09
C ALA A 166 3.03 -9.98 -23.88
N GLY A 167 2.87 -11.30 -23.75
CA GLY A 167 1.76 -12.05 -24.35
C GLY A 167 0.41 -11.60 -23.80
N LEU A 168 0.29 -11.49 -22.47
CA LEU A 168 -0.91 -10.97 -21.81
C LEU A 168 -1.20 -9.51 -22.17
N GLY A 169 -0.16 -8.66 -22.24
CA GLY A 169 -0.30 -7.28 -22.70
C GLY A 169 -0.86 -7.18 -24.12
N LYS A 170 -0.41 -8.06 -25.04
CA LYS A 170 -0.93 -8.15 -26.41
C LYS A 170 -2.35 -8.71 -26.48
N ALA A 171 -2.71 -9.61 -25.57
CA ALA A 171 -4.07 -10.16 -25.48
C ALA A 171 -5.11 -9.08 -25.14
N ASN A 172 -4.65 -7.96 -24.56
CA ASN A 172 -5.46 -6.79 -24.21
C ASN A 172 -6.67 -7.11 -23.33
N ASN A 173 -6.58 -8.17 -22.54
CA ASN A 173 -7.66 -8.69 -21.72
C ASN A 173 -7.98 -7.77 -20.52
N PRO A 174 -9.20 -7.86 -19.94
CA PRO A 174 -9.64 -6.93 -18.91
C PRO A 174 -8.70 -6.84 -17.70
N MET A 175 -8.12 -7.98 -17.30
CA MET A 175 -7.22 -8.04 -16.14
C MET A 175 -6.36 -9.30 -16.16
N SER A 176 -5.11 -9.18 -15.72
CA SER A 176 -4.18 -10.29 -15.54
C SER A 176 -3.69 -10.39 -14.09
N VAL A 177 -3.69 -11.60 -13.54
CA VAL A 177 -3.12 -11.93 -12.23
C VAL A 177 -2.03 -12.97 -12.44
N VAL A 178 -0.80 -12.64 -12.05
CA VAL A 178 0.36 -13.52 -12.20
C VAL A 178 0.91 -13.82 -10.82
N ILE A 179 0.91 -15.09 -10.42
CA ILE A 179 1.32 -15.55 -9.11
C ILE A 179 2.52 -16.49 -9.27
N LEU A 180 3.66 -16.09 -8.70
CA LEU A 180 4.92 -16.83 -8.79
C LEU A 180 5.31 -17.37 -7.40
N ASP A 181 4.94 -18.62 -7.14
CA ASP A 181 5.35 -19.41 -5.97
C ASP A 181 6.61 -20.23 -6.28
N ALA A 182 7.64 -19.51 -6.74
CA ALA A 182 8.89 -20.14 -7.15
C ALA A 182 9.91 -20.16 -6.00
N CYS A 183 10.46 -21.33 -5.72
CA CYS A 183 11.65 -21.53 -4.88
C CYS A 183 12.90 -21.09 -5.65
N ARG A 184 13.85 -20.45 -4.95
CA ARG A 184 14.86 -19.59 -5.58
C ARG A 184 16.27 -19.77 -5.04
N ASP A 185 16.61 -21.00 -4.72
CA ASP A 185 18.01 -21.39 -4.71
C ASP A 185 18.47 -21.59 -6.16
N ASN A 186 19.76 -21.44 -6.44
CA ASN A 186 20.36 -21.91 -7.68
C ASN A 186 20.94 -23.31 -7.42
N PRO A 187 20.11 -24.38 -7.37
CA PRO A 187 20.61 -25.70 -7.05
C PRO A 187 21.50 -26.27 -8.16
N PHE A 188 21.55 -25.60 -9.32
CA PHE A 188 22.31 -26.02 -10.48
C PHE A 188 23.72 -25.43 -10.54
N GLY A 189 24.13 -24.60 -9.56
CA GLY A 189 25.50 -24.11 -9.42
C GLY A 189 25.98 -23.19 -10.56
N VAL A 190 25.05 -22.66 -11.37
CA VAL A 190 25.38 -21.82 -12.53
C VAL A 190 25.79 -20.43 -12.06
N ALA A 191 27.09 -20.11 -12.13
CA ALA A 191 27.60 -18.79 -11.75
C ALA A 191 27.28 -17.74 -12.84
N GLY A 192 26.69 -16.61 -12.43
CA GLY A 192 26.44 -15.42 -13.25
C GLY A 192 26.24 -14.19 -12.37
N LYS A 193 25.86 -13.03 -12.92
CA LYS A 193 25.29 -11.93 -12.12
C LYS A 193 23.88 -12.28 -11.64
N SER A 194 23.71 -13.49 -11.10
CA SER A 194 22.49 -13.94 -10.46
C SER A 194 22.47 -13.36 -9.05
N GLY A 195 21.54 -12.43 -8.81
CA GLY A 195 21.16 -12.13 -7.42
C GLY A 195 20.36 -13.32 -6.86
N GLY A 196 20.29 -13.43 -5.52
CA GLY A 196 19.36 -14.37 -4.90
C GLY A 196 17.92 -14.01 -5.31
N GLY A 197 17.04 -14.99 -5.47
CA GLY A 197 15.64 -14.71 -5.76
C GLY A 197 15.29 -14.34 -7.21
N LEU A 198 14.04 -13.92 -7.44
CA LEU A 198 13.54 -13.28 -8.66
C LEU A 198 13.63 -11.77 -8.44
N SER A 199 13.82 -11.08 -9.55
CA SER A 199 13.97 -9.65 -9.63
C SER A 199 12.61 -9.00 -9.49
N GLN A 200 12.60 -7.84 -8.86
CA GLN A 200 11.40 -7.00 -8.88
C GLN A 200 11.08 -6.64 -10.33
N MET A 201 9.81 -6.78 -10.71
CA MET A 201 9.27 -6.28 -11.97
C MET A 201 8.05 -5.45 -11.63
N ASP A 202 7.92 -4.29 -12.27
CA ASP A 202 6.72 -3.49 -12.21
C ASP A 202 5.62 -4.15 -13.04
N ALA A 203 4.42 -4.21 -12.49
CA ALA A 203 3.29 -4.81 -13.18
C ALA A 203 2.89 -3.97 -14.41
N PRO A 204 2.72 -4.59 -15.60
CA PRO A 204 2.13 -3.91 -16.75
C PRO A 204 0.71 -3.41 -16.43
N PRO A 205 0.14 -2.47 -17.21
CA PRO A 205 -1.24 -2.02 -17.03
C PRO A 205 -2.24 -3.18 -16.91
N ARG A 206 -3.23 -3.06 -16.02
CA ARG A 206 -4.25 -4.08 -15.72
C ARG A 206 -3.67 -5.42 -15.24
N THR A 207 -2.46 -5.39 -14.67
CA THR A 207 -1.81 -6.59 -14.13
C THR A 207 -1.57 -6.45 -12.63
N LEU A 208 -1.79 -7.54 -11.90
CA LEU A 208 -1.27 -7.76 -10.57
C LEU A 208 -0.25 -8.89 -10.63
N LEU A 209 0.96 -8.62 -10.15
CA LEU A 209 2.06 -9.57 -10.08
C LEU A 209 2.40 -9.85 -8.62
N ALA A 210 2.16 -11.08 -8.18
CA ALA A 210 2.39 -11.53 -6.82
C ALA A 210 3.53 -12.56 -6.77
N TYR A 211 4.39 -12.42 -5.76
CA TYR A 211 5.52 -13.30 -5.49
C TYR A 211 5.39 -13.88 -4.09
N ALA A 212 5.71 -15.17 -3.94
CA ALA A 212 5.67 -15.83 -2.64
C ALA A 212 6.65 -15.26 -1.59
N THR A 213 7.63 -14.47 -2.01
CA THR A 213 8.64 -13.82 -1.16
C THR A 213 9.17 -12.54 -1.80
N ALA A 214 9.84 -11.71 -1.00
CA ALA A 214 10.38 -10.42 -1.39
C ALA A 214 11.42 -10.56 -2.51
N PRO A 215 11.51 -9.60 -3.45
CA PRO A 215 12.61 -9.51 -4.41
C PRO A 215 13.96 -9.74 -3.73
N GLY A 216 14.81 -10.59 -4.31
CA GLY A 216 16.09 -10.92 -3.70
C GLY A 216 16.11 -12.10 -2.72
N ASN A 217 14.94 -12.62 -2.30
CA ASN A 217 14.82 -13.60 -1.21
C ASN A 217 14.20 -14.92 -1.69
N VAL A 218 14.25 -15.93 -0.82
CA VAL A 218 13.77 -17.31 -1.06
C VAL A 218 12.44 -17.53 -0.35
N ALA A 219 11.56 -18.31 -0.97
CA ALA A 219 10.32 -18.79 -0.37
C ALA A 219 10.55 -20.18 0.23
N SER A 220 9.93 -20.48 1.37
CA SER A 220 10.00 -21.81 1.95
C SER A 220 9.04 -22.75 1.23
N ASP A 221 9.53 -23.92 0.82
CA ASP A 221 8.69 -25.03 0.34
C ASP A 221 7.74 -25.52 1.45
N GLY A 222 8.03 -25.24 2.72
CA GLY A 222 7.19 -25.55 3.87
C GLY A 222 7.20 -27.04 4.26
N ASP A 223 6.82 -27.33 5.51
CA ASP A 223 6.81 -28.71 6.05
C ASP A 223 5.43 -29.38 5.94
N GLY A 224 4.46 -28.70 5.31
CA GLY A 224 3.07 -29.13 5.19
C GLY A 224 2.78 -29.84 3.87
N ARG A 225 1.48 -30.07 3.62
CA ARG A 225 0.99 -30.60 2.33
C ARG A 225 1.20 -29.63 1.15
N ASN A 226 1.31 -28.34 1.44
CA ASN A 226 1.42 -27.24 0.49
C ASN A 226 2.50 -26.28 1.00
N GLY A 227 3.08 -25.50 0.08
CA GLY A 227 3.99 -24.40 0.39
C GLY A 227 3.36 -23.35 1.30
N LEU A 228 4.18 -22.68 2.12
CA LEU A 228 3.69 -21.71 3.11
C LEU A 228 2.85 -20.60 2.45
N TYR A 229 3.26 -20.13 1.29
CA TYR A 229 2.52 -19.11 0.54
C TYR A 229 1.18 -19.65 0.05
N THR A 230 1.20 -20.76 -0.69
CA THR A 230 -0.02 -21.39 -1.23
C THR A 230 -1.02 -21.80 -0.15
N GLU A 231 -0.56 -22.33 0.99
CA GLU A 231 -1.43 -22.67 2.11
C GLU A 231 -2.18 -21.46 2.67
N ASN A 232 -1.54 -20.29 2.72
CA ASN A 232 -2.19 -19.06 3.17
C ASN A 232 -3.04 -18.43 2.07
N LEU A 233 -2.64 -18.51 0.80
CA LEU A 233 -3.42 -18.04 -0.34
C LEU A 233 -4.77 -18.77 -0.42
N LEU A 234 -4.77 -20.10 -0.29
CA LEU A 234 -5.99 -20.93 -0.32
C LEU A 234 -7.01 -20.55 0.78
N LYS A 235 -6.56 -20.00 1.92
CA LYS A 235 -7.44 -19.53 3.00
C LYS A 235 -8.15 -18.22 2.67
N GLU A 236 -7.59 -17.44 1.75
CA GLU A 236 -8.02 -16.07 1.48
C GLU A 236 -8.75 -15.91 0.13
N ILE A 237 -8.38 -16.67 -0.92
CA ILE A 237 -8.97 -16.54 -2.26
C ILE A 237 -10.47 -16.87 -2.33
N GLY A 238 -10.98 -17.69 -1.41
CA GLY A 238 -12.39 -18.07 -1.36
C GLY A 238 -13.29 -17.09 -0.60
N ARG A 239 -12.73 -16.00 -0.06
CA ARG A 239 -13.50 -15.06 0.77
C ARG A 239 -14.38 -14.16 -0.09
N ALA A 240 -15.68 -14.20 0.17
CA ALA A 240 -16.67 -13.37 -0.50
C ALA A 240 -16.50 -11.89 -0.16
N GLY A 241 -16.61 -11.03 -1.18
CA GLY A 241 -16.59 -9.58 -1.02
C GLY A 241 -15.24 -8.98 -0.62
N VAL A 242 -14.15 -9.72 -0.78
CA VAL A 242 -12.78 -9.22 -0.51
C VAL A 242 -12.10 -8.87 -1.83
N GLN A 243 -11.64 -7.62 -1.95
CA GLN A 243 -10.83 -7.16 -3.07
C GLN A 243 -9.52 -7.94 -3.15
N ILE A 244 -8.98 -8.13 -4.35
CA ILE A 244 -7.78 -8.94 -4.57
C ILE A 244 -6.55 -8.41 -3.84
N GLU A 245 -6.39 -7.08 -3.73
CA GLU A 245 -5.33 -6.44 -2.95
C GLU A 245 -5.40 -6.86 -1.48
N ASP A 246 -6.60 -6.88 -0.90
CA ASP A 246 -6.83 -7.30 0.48
C ASP A 246 -6.56 -8.78 0.69
N VAL A 247 -6.86 -9.62 -0.30
CA VAL A 247 -6.47 -11.05 -0.30
C VAL A 247 -4.96 -11.16 -0.16
N PHE A 248 -4.20 -10.51 -1.03
CA PHE A 248 -2.74 -10.61 -1.01
C PHE A 248 -2.10 -9.94 0.22
N LYS A 249 -2.62 -8.80 0.68
CA LYS A 249 -2.17 -8.18 1.95
C LYS A 249 -2.37 -9.12 3.15
N ARG A 250 -3.49 -9.83 3.23
CA ARG A 250 -3.75 -10.84 4.29
C ARG A 250 -2.81 -12.04 4.18
N VAL A 251 -2.49 -12.47 2.95
CA VAL A 251 -1.50 -13.53 2.68
C VAL A 251 -0.11 -13.08 3.13
N ARG A 252 0.35 -11.89 2.70
CA ARG A 252 1.62 -11.27 3.10
C ARG A 252 1.77 -11.27 4.63
N LEU A 253 0.74 -10.75 5.30
CA LEU A 253 0.68 -10.67 6.75
C LEU A 253 0.79 -12.07 7.39
N SER A 254 -0.02 -13.03 6.97
CA SER A 254 -0.03 -14.40 7.53
C SER A 254 1.27 -15.17 7.28
N VAL A 255 1.88 -15.02 6.12
CA VAL A 255 3.17 -15.65 5.78
C VAL A 255 4.31 -15.03 6.60
N ARG A 256 4.34 -13.70 6.76
CA ARG A 256 5.33 -13.02 7.62
C ARG A 256 5.25 -13.52 9.06
N GLN A 257 4.05 -13.59 9.64
CA GLN A 257 3.87 -14.05 11.02
C GLN A 257 4.32 -15.50 11.20
N ARG A 258 3.91 -16.40 10.29
CA ARG A 258 4.27 -17.83 10.40
C ARG A 258 5.75 -18.10 10.15
N SER A 259 6.39 -17.29 9.30
CA SER A 259 7.82 -17.41 9.01
C SER A 259 8.72 -16.62 9.97
N GLN A 260 8.14 -15.80 10.85
CA GLN A 260 8.85 -14.85 11.71
C GLN A 260 9.72 -13.88 10.91
N GLY A 261 9.14 -13.31 9.85
CA GLY A 261 9.83 -12.36 8.97
C GLY A 261 10.83 -12.98 7.99
N ARG A 262 11.02 -14.30 8.00
CA ARG A 262 11.93 -15.01 7.07
C ARG A 262 11.39 -15.11 5.64
N GLN A 263 10.08 -14.95 5.46
CA GLN A 263 9.42 -14.89 4.17
C GLN A 263 8.37 -13.79 4.21
N ILE A 264 8.48 -12.82 3.29
CA ILE A 264 7.56 -11.70 3.15
C ILE A 264 7.10 -11.68 1.70
N PRO A 265 5.87 -12.14 1.39
CA PRO A 265 5.31 -12.04 0.04
C PRO A 265 5.35 -10.60 -0.49
N TRP A 266 5.39 -10.48 -1.80
CA TRP A 266 5.53 -9.19 -2.46
C TRP A 266 4.58 -9.07 -3.63
N GLU A 267 4.06 -7.86 -3.86
CA GLU A 267 3.12 -7.58 -4.91
C GLU A 267 3.54 -6.31 -5.66
N SER A 268 3.35 -6.31 -6.98
CA SER A 268 3.32 -5.11 -7.80
C SER A 268 1.97 -5.07 -8.50
N THR A 269 1.28 -3.94 -8.44
CA THR A 269 -0.04 -3.78 -9.03
C THR A 269 -0.11 -2.53 -9.89
N SER A 270 -0.72 -2.69 -11.05
CA SER A 270 -1.15 -1.62 -11.94
C SER A 270 -2.61 -1.84 -12.33
N LEU A 271 -3.40 -2.41 -11.40
CA LEU A 271 -4.84 -2.53 -11.54
C LEU A 271 -5.48 -1.14 -11.50
N GLU A 272 -6.55 -1.00 -12.29
CA GLU A 272 -7.32 0.24 -12.41
C GLU A 272 -8.74 0.06 -11.86
N ASP A 273 -9.16 -1.19 -11.71
CA ASP A 273 -10.52 -1.59 -11.34
C ASP A 273 -10.50 -2.65 -10.25
N ASP A 274 -11.55 -2.65 -9.43
CA ASP A 274 -11.73 -3.64 -8.37
C ASP A 274 -12.00 -5.04 -8.92
N PHE A 275 -11.29 -6.04 -8.37
CA PHE A 275 -11.54 -7.45 -8.67
C PHE A 275 -11.77 -8.27 -7.41
N PHE A 276 -12.72 -9.21 -7.51
CA PHE A 276 -13.10 -10.13 -6.44
C PHE A 276 -13.10 -11.55 -6.98
N PHE A 277 -12.36 -12.45 -6.33
CA PHE A 277 -12.46 -13.88 -6.62
C PHE A 277 -13.88 -14.39 -6.40
N VAL A 278 -14.49 -13.99 -5.29
CA VAL A 278 -15.91 -14.21 -4.99
C VAL A 278 -16.57 -12.83 -4.80
N PRO A 279 -17.35 -12.36 -5.78
CA PRO A 279 -18.08 -11.09 -5.68
C PRO A 279 -18.97 -11.04 -4.44
N PRO A 280 -19.20 -9.85 -3.85
CA PRO A 280 -20.25 -9.69 -2.85
C PRO A 280 -21.63 -10.00 -3.48
N PRO A 281 -22.56 -10.58 -2.69
CA PRO A 281 -23.88 -10.96 -3.20
C PRO A 281 -24.68 -9.77 -3.74
N ASP A 282 -24.49 -8.57 -3.15
CA ASP A 282 -25.09 -7.33 -3.61
C ASP A 282 -24.01 -6.27 -3.88
N VAL A 283 -24.07 -5.67 -5.08
CA VAL A 283 -23.26 -4.49 -5.42
C VAL A 283 -23.94 -3.26 -4.83
N HIS A 284 -23.74 -3.05 -3.54
CA HIS A 284 -24.26 -1.90 -2.81
C HIS A 284 -23.23 -0.77 -2.82
N VAL A 285 -23.59 0.38 -3.36
CA VAL A 285 -22.78 1.59 -3.20
C VAL A 285 -23.08 2.15 -1.81
N PRO A 286 -22.10 2.18 -0.89
CA PRO A 286 -22.37 2.62 0.48
C PRO A 286 -22.89 4.06 0.50
N THR A 287 -23.90 4.30 1.32
CA THR A 287 -24.33 5.66 1.68
C THR A 287 -23.25 6.37 2.50
N GLN A 288 -23.35 7.70 2.63
CA GLN A 288 -22.42 8.44 3.47
C GLN A 288 -22.47 7.98 4.94
N ALA A 289 -23.67 7.63 5.43
CA ALA A 289 -23.83 7.13 6.79
C ALA A 289 -23.12 5.78 7.00
N GLU A 290 -23.16 4.90 6.01
CA GLU A 290 -22.44 3.61 6.06
C GLU A 290 -20.92 3.81 5.98
N ARG A 291 -20.43 4.71 5.12
CA ARG A 291 -19.00 5.09 5.10
C ARG A 291 -18.54 5.67 6.44
N ASP A 292 -19.34 6.54 7.05
CA ASP A 292 -19.05 7.12 8.36
C ASP A 292 -19.01 6.04 9.45
N ALA A 293 -19.94 5.08 9.42
CA ALA A 293 -19.99 3.97 10.36
C ALA A 293 -18.79 3.02 10.19
N ALA A 294 -18.43 2.70 8.94
CA ALA A 294 -17.26 1.87 8.62
C ALA A 294 -15.96 2.53 9.09
N PHE A 295 -15.78 3.83 8.82
CA PHE A 295 -14.64 4.60 9.33
C PHE A 295 -14.59 4.64 10.86
N GLY A 296 -15.75 4.85 11.51
CA GLY A 296 -15.85 4.81 12.97
C GLY A 296 -15.41 3.46 13.54
N LYS A 297 -15.87 2.36 12.95
CA LYS A 297 -15.48 1.00 13.35
C LYS A 297 -13.97 0.75 13.16
N ASP A 298 -13.43 1.09 11.99
CA ASP A 298 -12.00 0.98 11.68
C ASP A 298 -11.15 1.72 12.72
N ARG A 299 -11.55 2.95 13.08
CA ARG A 299 -10.88 3.76 14.10
C ARG A 299 -10.95 3.13 15.48
N ASP A 300 -12.13 2.65 15.88
CA ASP A 300 -12.32 2.07 17.21
C ASP A 300 -11.53 0.75 17.35
N ASP A 301 -11.48 -0.07 16.28
CA ASP A 301 -10.66 -1.29 16.24
C ASP A 301 -9.16 -0.96 16.28
N TRP A 302 -8.71 0.08 15.58
CA TRP A 302 -7.32 0.56 15.64
C TRP A 302 -6.94 1.04 17.04
N GLN A 303 -7.78 1.87 17.66
CA GLN A 303 -7.56 2.36 19.02
C GLN A 303 -7.51 1.21 20.04
N ALA A 304 -8.36 0.20 19.89
CA ALA A 304 -8.30 -0.99 20.72
C ALA A 304 -6.98 -1.74 20.57
N ALA A 305 -6.47 -1.89 19.33
CA ALA A 305 -5.19 -2.52 19.07
C ALA A 305 -4.01 -1.73 19.68
N GLN A 306 -4.02 -0.40 19.56
CA GLN A 306 -3.04 0.48 20.19
C GLN A 306 -3.04 0.39 21.71
N GLN A 307 -4.23 0.33 22.34
CA GLN A 307 -4.35 0.21 23.79
C GLN A 307 -3.76 -1.10 24.32
N VAL A 308 -3.90 -2.20 23.57
CA VAL A 308 -3.25 -3.48 23.92
C VAL A 308 -1.73 -3.39 23.74
N GLY A 309 -1.26 -2.70 22.69
CA GLY A 309 0.16 -2.37 22.52
C GLY A 309 1.07 -3.58 22.22
N THR A 310 0.52 -4.66 21.64
CA THR A 310 1.29 -5.87 21.27
C THR A 310 1.28 -6.10 19.77
N ALA A 311 2.36 -6.71 19.24
CA ALA A 311 2.43 -7.07 17.82
C ALA A 311 1.24 -7.93 17.37
N GLN A 312 0.74 -8.82 18.25
CA GLN A 312 -0.42 -9.66 17.95
C GLN A 312 -1.72 -8.87 17.80
N ALA A 313 -1.92 -7.81 18.59
CA ALA A 313 -3.09 -6.95 18.47
C ALA A 313 -3.07 -6.12 17.18
N ILE A 314 -1.90 -5.57 16.83
CA ILE A 314 -1.70 -4.83 15.57
C ILE A 314 -1.86 -5.77 14.37
N PHE A 315 -1.34 -7.00 14.46
CA PHE A 315 -1.56 -8.04 13.47
C PHE A 315 -3.05 -8.35 13.28
N ALA A 316 -3.81 -8.48 14.37
CA ALA A 316 -5.24 -8.74 14.29
C ALA A 316 -5.99 -7.59 13.59
N TYR A 317 -5.63 -6.34 13.91
CA TYR A 317 -6.17 -5.15 13.23
C TYR A 317 -5.87 -5.17 11.72
N LEU A 318 -4.62 -5.34 11.32
CA LEU A 318 -4.22 -5.40 9.91
C LEU A 318 -4.88 -6.58 9.18
N LYS A 319 -5.10 -7.69 9.88
CA LYS A 319 -5.84 -8.82 9.32
C LYS A 319 -7.32 -8.50 9.13
N SER A 320 -7.97 -7.73 9.99
CA SER A 320 -9.36 -7.31 9.77
C SER A 320 -9.49 -6.18 8.74
N HIS A 321 -8.52 -5.26 8.72
CA HIS A 321 -8.53 -4.00 7.96
C HIS A 321 -7.25 -3.82 7.13
N PRO A 322 -6.92 -4.73 6.20
CA PRO A 322 -5.67 -4.70 5.44
C PRO A 322 -5.51 -3.43 4.57
N SER A 323 -6.61 -2.84 4.11
CA SER A 323 -6.64 -1.53 3.43
C SER A 323 -7.42 -0.48 4.23
N GLY A 324 -7.52 -0.65 5.55
CA GLY A 324 -8.16 0.33 6.44
C GLY A 324 -7.44 1.67 6.46
N HIS A 325 -8.11 2.68 7.00
CA HIS A 325 -7.61 4.06 7.07
C HIS A 325 -6.40 4.22 8.00
N PHE A 326 -6.08 3.23 8.84
CA PHE A 326 -4.91 3.21 9.72
C PHE A 326 -3.93 2.08 9.38
N SER A 327 -4.10 1.41 8.24
CA SER A 327 -3.24 0.30 7.82
C SER A 327 -1.77 0.70 7.70
N GLU A 328 -1.46 1.85 7.09
CA GLU A 328 -0.07 2.33 6.92
C GLU A 328 0.65 2.55 8.26
N ILE A 329 0.02 3.25 9.23
CA ILE A 329 0.61 3.44 10.57
C ILE A 329 0.63 2.14 11.38
N ALA A 330 -0.36 1.26 11.19
CA ALA A 330 -0.38 -0.04 11.84
C ALA A 330 0.77 -0.93 11.34
N GLU A 331 1.09 -0.93 10.05
CA GLU A 331 2.27 -1.61 9.51
C GLU A 331 3.57 -1.07 10.12
N ALA A 332 3.74 0.25 10.14
CA ALA A 332 4.92 0.89 10.73
C ALA A 332 5.05 0.58 12.25
N THR A 333 3.92 0.47 12.94
CA THR A 333 3.86 0.10 14.36
C THR A 333 4.22 -1.37 14.56
N LEU A 334 3.68 -2.26 13.72
CA LEU A 334 4.00 -3.69 13.74
C LEU A 334 5.50 -3.92 13.51
N ASP A 335 6.08 -3.26 12.50
CA ASP A 335 7.52 -3.35 12.19
C ASP A 335 8.38 -2.97 13.38
N ARG A 336 8.02 -1.88 14.07
CA ARG A 336 8.74 -1.45 15.25
C ARG A 336 8.63 -2.46 16.39
N LEU A 337 7.43 -2.95 16.68
CA LEU A 337 7.20 -3.91 17.76
C LEU A 337 7.96 -5.22 17.50
N LEU A 338 7.90 -5.74 16.28
CA LEU A 338 8.60 -6.96 15.88
C LEU A 338 10.12 -6.77 15.88
N ALA A 339 10.63 -5.62 15.42
CA ALA A 339 12.06 -5.30 15.52
C ALA A 339 12.52 -5.24 16.99
N GLY A 340 11.69 -4.69 17.89
CA GLY A 340 11.93 -4.71 19.35
C GLY A 340 11.96 -6.12 19.95
N GLN A 341 11.28 -7.08 19.31
CA GLN A 341 11.30 -8.51 19.66
C GLN A 341 12.43 -9.28 18.98
N GLY A 342 13.30 -8.59 18.21
CA GLY A 342 14.43 -9.19 17.52
C GLY A 342 14.12 -9.78 16.14
N GLU A 343 12.93 -9.54 15.58
CA GLU A 343 12.64 -9.91 14.19
C GLU A 343 13.63 -9.19 13.25
N LYS A 344 14.23 -9.97 12.35
CA LYS A 344 15.09 -9.48 11.28
C LYS A 344 14.40 -9.81 9.96
N PRO A 345 13.49 -8.95 9.48
CA PRO A 345 12.76 -9.22 8.25
C PRO A 345 13.73 -9.35 7.08
N VAL A 346 13.39 -10.22 6.13
CA VAL A 346 14.09 -10.28 4.85
C VAL A 346 14.09 -8.90 4.18
N LYS A 347 15.25 -8.46 3.71
CA LYS A 347 15.38 -7.16 3.04
C LYS A 347 14.99 -7.30 1.58
N VAL A 348 14.10 -6.44 1.11
CA VAL A 348 13.80 -6.31 -0.31
C VAL A 348 15.07 -5.85 -1.03
N GLN A 349 15.50 -6.59 -2.04
CA GLN A 349 16.62 -6.17 -2.88
C GLN A 349 16.09 -5.30 -4.01
N THR A 350 16.42 -4.01 -3.96
CA THR A 350 16.13 -3.04 -5.02
C THR A 350 17.43 -2.51 -5.62
N SER A 351 17.39 -2.14 -6.91
CA SER A 351 18.56 -1.68 -7.63
C SER A 351 18.16 -0.65 -8.68
N SER A 352 18.86 0.48 -8.73
CA SER A 352 18.69 1.50 -9.77
C SER A 352 19.13 1.03 -11.15
N GLN A 353 19.83 -0.11 -11.24
CA GLN A 353 20.23 -0.72 -12.50
C GLN A 353 19.18 -1.69 -13.06
N ASN A 354 18.11 -1.99 -12.31
CA ASN A 354 17.04 -2.86 -12.78
C ASN A 354 16.14 -2.10 -13.78
N PRO A 355 16.14 -2.45 -15.09
CA PRO A 355 15.31 -1.76 -16.06
C PRO A 355 13.84 -2.18 -16.01
N TYR A 356 13.51 -3.26 -15.30
CA TYR A 356 12.16 -3.80 -15.18
C TYR A 356 11.41 -3.29 -13.95
N SER A 357 12.05 -2.50 -13.09
CA SER A 357 11.38 -1.89 -11.94
C SER A 357 11.94 -0.52 -11.58
N GLN A 358 11.05 0.40 -11.24
CA GLN A 358 11.40 1.67 -10.58
C GLN A 358 11.76 1.49 -9.10
N GLY A 359 11.71 0.26 -8.59
CA GLY A 359 12.06 -0.12 -7.23
C GLY A 359 10.99 0.28 -6.20
N SER A 360 11.22 -0.16 -4.97
CA SER A 360 10.44 0.21 -3.79
C SER A 360 11.34 0.66 -2.65
N GLU A 361 10.81 1.47 -1.75
CA GLU A 361 11.52 1.90 -0.53
C GLU A 361 10.56 1.96 0.67
N GLU A 362 10.98 1.37 1.79
CA GLU A 362 10.33 1.57 3.10
C GLU A 362 10.42 3.04 3.52
N ALA A 363 9.41 3.52 4.26
CA ALA A 363 9.42 4.83 4.86
C ALA A 363 10.66 5.04 5.75
N GLY A 364 11.32 6.18 5.57
CA GLY A 364 12.50 6.50 6.35
C GLY A 364 12.17 6.67 7.84
N ARG A 365 13.09 6.27 8.72
CA ARG A 365 12.92 6.42 10.17
C ARG A 365 13.37 7.80 10.65
N ILE A 366 12.46 8.55 11.25
CA ILE A 366 12.75 9.81 11.95
C ILE A 366 13.45 9.49 13.28
N THR A 367 14.54 10.19 13.57
CA THR A 367 15.38 9.98 14.76
C THR A 367 15.44 11.22 15.65
N LEU A 368 15.74 11.02 16.93
CA LEU A 368 15.84 12.11 17.89
C LEU A 368 16.97 13.07 17.48
N GLY A 369 16.68 14.38 17.47
CA GLY A 369 17.64 15.42 17.07
C GLY A 369 17.56 15.84 15.62
N ASP A 370 16.96 15.00 14.74
CA ASP A 370 16.82 15.29 13.30
C ASP A 370 16.26 16.68 13.06
N ARG A 371 16.85 17.39 12.10
CA ARG A 371 16.51 18.78 11.81
C ARG A 371 16.16 18.96 10.35
N TYR A 372 14.97 19.49 10.10
CA TYR A 372 14.44 19.80 8.78
C TYR A 372 14.21 21.31 8.67
N VAL A 373 14.57 21.90 7.54
CA VAL A 373 14.23 23.28 7.20
C VAL A 373 13.39 23.26 5.94
N TYR A 374 12.21 23.85 6.00
CA TYR A 374 11.29 23.93 4.87
C TYR A 374 10.99 25.39 4.52
N ARG A 375 10.95 25.67 3.23
CA ARG A 375 10.37 26.89 2.66
C ARG A 375 8.92 26.64 2.29
N PHE A 376 8.04 27.54 2.67
CA PHE A 376 6.62 27.53 2.35
C PHE A 376 6.33 28.73 1.47
N VAL A 377 5.75 28.49 0.30
CA VAL A 377 5.42 29.51 -0.70
C VAL A 377 3.92 29.49 -0.93
N ASP A 378 3.23 30.57 -0.54
CA ASP A 378 1.86 30.82 -0.98
C ASP A 378 1.91 31.37 -2.41
N ARG A 379 1.48 30.56 -3.38
CA ARG A 379 1.55 30.89 -4.80
C ARG A 379 0.47 31.90 -5.23
N LEU A 380 -0.60 32.05 -4.45
CA LEU A 380 -1.66 33.01 -4.75
C LEU A 380 -1.29 34.42 -4.27
N HIS A 381 -0.79 34.51 -3.03
CA HIS A 381 -0.44 35.79 -2.42
C HIS A 381 1.04 36.14 -2.53
N GLN A 382 1.84 35.26 -3.17
CA GLN A 382 3.28 35.42 -3.39
C GLN A 382 4.07 35.70 -2.10
N SER A 383 3.68 35.04 -0.99
CA SER A 383 4.35 35.18 0.30
C SER A 383 5.17 33.94 0.64
N GLU A 384 6.28 34.11 1.34
CA GLU A 384 7.17 33.02 1.74
C GLU A 384 7.41 32.99 3.25
N ARG A 385 7.53 31.77 3.80
CA ARG A 385 7.86 31.52 5.21
C ARG A 385 8.85 30.38 5.33
N ILE A 386 9.72 30.44 6.34
CA ILE A 386 10.67 29.35 6.64
C ILE A 386 10.30 28.71 7.98
N PHE A 387 10.23 27.38 7.98
CA PHE A 387 9.99 26.59 9.18
C PHE A 387 11.18 25.69 9.47
N VAL A 388 11.64 25.73 10.72
CA VAL A 388 12.68 24.83 11.22
C VAL A 388 12.01 23.84 12.16
N HIS A 389 12.09 22.55 11.84
CA HIS A 389 11.57 21.48 12.66
C HIS A 389 12.72 20.64 13.20
N ARG A 390 12.90 20.64 14.51
CA ARG A 390 13.85 19.75 15.21
C ARG A 390 13.08 18.72 16.00
N VAL A 391 13.41 17.44 15.81
CA VAL A 391 12.84 16.36 16.64
C VAL A 391 13.38 16.48 18.05
N THR A 392 12.48 16.73 19.00
CA THR A 392 12.79 16.95 20.41
C THR A 392 12.36 15.78 21.30
N ARG A 393 11.42 14.95 20.85
CA ARG A 393 10.96 13.77 21.58
C ARG A 393 10.36 12.74 20.61
N ILE A 394 10.60 11.46 20.89
CA ILE A 394 9.91 10.34 20.26
C ILE A 394 9.38 9.48 21.41
N ASP A 395 8.07 9.24 21.41
CA ASP A 395 7.36 8.52 22.48
C ASP A 395 6.28 7.64 21.86
N GLY A 396 6.53 6.33 21.81
CA GLY A 396 5.71 5.42 21.03
C GLY A 396 5.54 5.94 19.60
N GLU A 397 4.30 6.00 19.12
CA GLU A 397 3.96 6.48 17.78
C GLU A 397 4.05 8.01 17.62
N ARG A 398 4.24 8.76 18.71
CA ARG A 398 4.22 10.22 18.71
C ARG A 398 5.63 10.80 18.54
N ILE A 399 5.79 11.69 17.57
CA ILE A 399 7.03 12.43 17.33
C ILE A 399 6.77 13.92 17.57
N GLU A 400 7.49 14.51 18.52
CA GLU A 400 7.38 15.92 18.84
C GLU A 400 8.55 16.71 18.24
N PHE A 401 8.20 17.80 17.59
CA PHE A 401 9.15 18.77 17.07
C PHE A 401 9.07 20.07 17.88
N ASN A 402 10.23 20.67 18.12
CA ASN A 402 10.36 21.96 18.80
C ASN A 402 9.59 22.05 20.13
N GLY A 403 9.68 21.00 20.96
CA GLY A 403 8.97 20.92 22.24
C GLY A 403 7.46 20.74 22.10
N GLY A 404 7.01 19.99 21.09
CA GLY A 404 5.59 19.68 20.87
C GLY A 404 4.79 20.77 20.14
N LYS A 405 5.45 21.81 19.61
CA LYS A 405 4.81 22.84 18.77
C LYS A 405 4.29 22.26 17.45
N PHE A 406 4.98 21.26 16.92
CA PHE A 406 4.53 20.46 15.79
C PHE A 406 4.65 18.99 16.18
N VAL A 407 3.64 18.18 15.90
CA VAL A 407 3.61 16.76 16.29
C VAL A 407 3.21 15.94 15.08
N THR A 408 3.90 14.83 14.87
CA THR A 408 3.53 13.83 13.85
C THR A 408 3.39 12.44 14.46
N ASP A 409 2.83 11.53 13.68
CA ASP A 409 3.04 10.10 13.89
C ASP A 409 4.42 9.63 13.39
N LEU A 410 4.61 8.32 13.28
CA LEU A 410 5.85 7.69 12.82
C LEU A 410 6.19 7.89 11.36
N LEU A 411 5.18 8.07 10.52
CA LEU A 411 5.31 8.27 9.09
C LEU A 411 5.40 9.76 8.72
N GLY A 412 5.33 10.63 9.74
CA GLY A 412 5.39 12.08 9.55
C GLY A 412 4.03 12.71 9.26
N ASN A 413 2.93 11.97 9.46
CA ASN A 413 1.57 12.50 9.33
C ASN A 413 1.32 13.51 10.46
N PRO A 414 0.96 14.78 10.16
CA PRO A 414 0.74 15.78 11.19
C PRO A 414 -0.42 15.41 12.11
N ARG A 415 -0.19 15.43 13.43
CA ARG A 415 -1.21 15.30 14.48
C ARG A 415 -1.55 16.65 15.11
N ARG A 416 -0.56 17.55 15.11
CA ARG A 416 -0.70 18.94 15.55
C ARG A 416 0.17 19.84 14.68
N GLU A 417 -0.44 20.88 14.13
CA GLU A 417 0.20 21.92 13.32
C GLU A 417 0.77 23.05 14.18
N THR A 418 1.73 23.79 13.62
CA THR A 418 2.42 24.89 14.32
C THR A 418 1.51 26.06 14.69
N ASP A 419 0.40 26.24 13.98
CA ASP A 419 -0.64 27.24 14.25
C ASP A 419 -1.63 26.79 15.34
N GLY A 420 -1.47 25.58 15.87
CA GLY A 420 -2.34 24.98 16.87
C GLY A 420 -3.47 24.12 16.31
N GLY A 421 -3.61 24.00 14.99
CA GLY A 421 -4.55 23.07 14.37
C GLY A 421 -4.26 21.63 14.78
N VAL A 422 -5.31 20.82 14.96
CA VAL A 422 -5.20 19.43 15.40
C VAL A 422 -5.83 18.53 14.34
N LEU A 423 -5.11 17.50 13.96
CA LEU A 423 -5.57 16.51 12.99
C LEU A 423 -5.90 15.21 13.74
N GLY A 424 -7.00 14.59 13.34
CA GLY A 424 -7.30 13.18 13.60
C GLY A 424 -6.26 12.26 12.94
N ASP A 425 -6.48 10.95 13.00
CA ASP A 425 -5.51 9.92 12.58
C ASP A 425 -5.35 9.89 11.05
N ASN A 426 -4.72 10.92 10.49
CA ASN A 426 -4.47 11.06 9.07
C ASN A 426 -3.36 10.13 8.60
N GLN A 427 -3.53 9.54 7.40
CA GLN A 427 -2.57 8.66 6.75
C GLN A 427 -2.22 9.19 5.36
N LEU A 428 -1.64 10.40 5.31
CA LEU A 428 -1.18 10.98 4.05
C LEU A 428 0.09 10.29 3.54
N PHE A 429 0.97 9.85 4.44
CA PHE A 429 2.21 9.16 4.14
C PHE A 429 2.07 7.65 4.39
N ALA A 430 2.79 6.86 3.59
CA ALA A 430 2.73 5.40 3.57
C ALA A 430 3.93 4.78 4.30
N SER A 431 3.79 3.53 4.75
CA SER A 431 4.83 2.69 5.35
C SER A 431 5.91 2.28 4.33
N GLU A 432 5.52 2.20 3.06
CA GLU A 432 6.32 1.73 1.92
C GLU A 432 5.85 2.44 0.66
N TYR A 433 6.78 2.75 -0.24
CA TYR A 433 6.53 3.40 -1.51
C TYR A 433 6.95 2.49 -2.67
N SER A 434 6.01 2.20 -3.55
CA SER A 434 6.20 1.52 -4.83
C SER A 434 5.18 2.05 -5.83
N ILE A 435 5.53 2.12 -7.11
CA ILE A 435 4.62 2.59 -8.16
C ILE A 435 3.32 1.76 -8.15
N GLY A 436 2.19 2.44 -8.32
CA GLY A 436 0.86 1.83 -8.33
C GLY A 436 0.24 1.64 -6.94
N LYS A 437 1.00 1.72 -5.84
CA LYS A 437 0.45 1.61 -4.48
C LYS A 437 -0.60 2.70 -4.25
N GLU A 438 -1.74 2.29 -3.72
CA GLU A 438 -2.90 3.13 -3.43
C GLU A 438 -3.41 2.89 -2.01
N TRP A 439 -3.87 3.97 -1.36
CA TRP A 439 -4.50 3.94 -0.04
C TRP A 439 -5.40 5.15 0.15
N VAL A 440 -6.28 5.08 1.15
CA VAL A 440 -7.23 6.15 1.49
C VAL A 440 -6.89 6.71 2.87
N THR A 441 -7.02 8.02 3.02
CA THR A 441 -6.97 8.68 4.33
C THR A 441 -8.24 9.46 4.57
N ARG A 442 -8.76 9.36 5.79
CA ARG A 442 -9.89 10.15 6.28
C ARG A 442 -9.59 10.65 7.69
N PHE A 443 -9.76 11.94 7.92
CA PHE A 443 -9.46 12.53 9.23
C PHE A 443 -10.22 13.82 9.48
N ASP A 444 -10.48 14.08 10.75
CA ASP A 444 -11.00 15.36 11.21
C ASP A 444 -9.86 16.38 11.32
N TYR A 445 -10.12 17.62 10.93
CA TYR A 445 -9.22 18.75 11.16
C TYR A 445 -9.93 19.78 12.02
N THR A 446 -9.42 19.98 13.23
CA THR A 446 -9.86 21.04 14.14
C THR A 446 -8.96 22.25 13.94
N PHE A 447 -9.52 23.31 13.40
CA PHE A 447 -8.83 24.59 13.20
C PHE A 447 -8.55 25.28 14.54
N PRO A 448 -7.58 26.22 14.60
CA PRO A 448 -7.27 26.97 15.81
C PRO A 448 -8.46 27.74 16.40
N ASN A 449 -9.46 28.09 15.58
CA ASN A 449 -10.69 28.75 16.01
C ASN A 449 -11.78 27.78 16.54
N GLY A 450 -11.47 26.49 16.63
CA GLY A 450 -12.38 25.45 17.12
C GLY A 450 -13.33 24.86 16.07
N ASN A 451 -13.35 25.38 14.84
CA ASN A 451 -14.12 24.77 13.76
C ASN A 451 -13.54 23.41 13.41
N VAL A 452 -14.39 22.47 13.00
CA VAL A 452 -13.99 21.13 12.54
C VAL A 452 -14.39 20.97 11.08
N ASP A 453 -13.55 20.29 10.32
CA ASP A 453 -13.86 19.82 8.97
C ASP A 453 -13.36 18.38 8.81
N VAL A 454 -13.91 17.63 7.86
CA VAL A 454 -13.48 16.26 7.57
C VAL A 454 -12.81 16.25 6.22
N VAL A 455 -11.61 15.69 6.16
CA VAL A 455 -10.83 15.55 4.93
C VAL A 455 -10.78 14.08 4.55
N GLU A 456 -11.12 13.77 3.31
CA GLU A 456 -10.99 12.43 2.74
C GLU A 456 -10.21 12.54 1.42
N LEU A 457 -9.13 11.76 1.30
CA LEU A 457 -8.25 11.75 0.13
C LEU A 457 -7.90 10.32 -0.25
N THR A 458 -7.93 10.03 -1.54
CA THR A 458 -7.29 8.85 -2.13
C THR A 458 -5.87 9.23 -2.53
N CYS A 459 -4.89 8.42 -2.18
CA CYS A 459 -3.47 8.64 -2.43
C CYS A 459 -2.93 7.54 -3.33
N LYS A 460 -2.10 7.88 -4.32
CA LYS A 460 -1.46 6.91 -5.23
C LYS A 460 -0.02 7.30 -5.55
N VAL A 461 0.89 6.33 -5.50
CA VAL A 461 2.26 6.50 -6.01
C VAL A 461 2.22 6.41 -7.53
N VAL A 462 2.40 7.53 -8.22
CA VAL A 462 2.18 7.62 -9.68
C VAL A 462 3.48 7.57 -10.49
N ALA A 463 4.61 7.95 -9.89
CA ALA A 463 5.89 8.02 -10.60
C ALA A 463 7.07 7.96 -9.63
N ARG A 464 8.25 7.62 -10.16
CA ARG A 464 9.55 7.88 -9.53
C ARG A 464 10.31 8.81 -10.48
N GLU A 465 10.69 9.97 -9.99
CA GLU A 465 11.26 11.03 -10.82
C GLU A 465 12.30 11.85 -10.05
N THR A 466 13.18 12.53 -10.78
CA THR A 466 14.13 13.44 -10.16
C THR A 466 13.47 14.81 -9.92
N ILE A 467 13.44 15.24 -8.66
CA ILE A 467 12.99 16.58 -8.25
C ILE A 467 14.15 17.43 -7.73
N GLY A 468 14.19 18.71 -8.14
CA GLY A 468 15.10 19.71 -7.58
C GLY A 468 14.39 20.59 -6.55
N VAL A 469 15.01 20.76 -5.39
CA VAL A 469 14.61 21.69 -4.31
C VAL A 469 15.84 22.43 -3.78
N PRO A 470 15.71 23.46 -2.92
CA PRO A 470 16.89 24.16 -2.41
C PRO A 470 17.89 23.26 -1.65
N ALA A 471 17.44 22.13 -1.07
CA ALA A 471 18.31 21.13 -0.45
C ALA A 471 19.12 20.27 -1.45
N GLY A 472 18.86 20.37 -2.76
CA GLY A 472 19.53 19.57 -3.80
C GLY A 472 18.55 18.83 -4.73
N ARG A 473 19.09 17.85 -5.47
CA ARG A 473 18.32 16.97 -6.35
C ARG A 473 18.10 15.62 -5.69
N PHE A 474 16.87 15.11 -5.77
CA PHE A 474 16.47 13.84 -5.18
C PHE A 474 15.79 12.99 -6.24
N ASP A 475 16.18 11.72 -6.31
CA ASP A 475 15.36 10.68 -6.94
C ASP A 475 14.25 10.31 -5.95
N ALA A 476 13.00 10.59 -6.32
CA ALA A 476 11.89 10.61 -5.40
C ALA A 476 10.62 9.98 -5.99
N PHE A 477 9.86 9.28 -5.15
CA PHE A 477 8.51 8.85 -5.49
C PHE A 477 7.58 10.05 -5.45
N ARG A 478 6.82 10.26 -6.53
CA ARG A 478 5.73 11.23 -6.60
C ARG A 478 4.43 10.56 -6.22
N VAL A 479 3.79 11.10 -5.19
CA VAL A 479 2.47 10.69 -4.74
C VAL A 479 1.48 11.78 -5.07
N GLU A 480 0.37 11.39 -5.67
CA GLU A 480 -0.78 12.26 -5.90
C GLU A 480 -1.89 11.85 -4.95
N ALA A 481 -2.48 12.84 -4.28
CA ALA A 481 -3.62 12.64 -3.41
C ALA A 481 -4.73 13.63 -3.75
N SER A 482 -5.95 13.15 -3.93
CA SER A 482 -7.09 13.99 -4.31
C SER A 482 -8.33 13.55 -3.55
N GLY A 483 -9.17 14.52 -3.22
CA GLY A 483 -10.46 14.26 -2.58
C GLY A 483 -11.11 15.54 -2.11
N TRP A 484 -11.83 15.46 -0.99
CA TRP A 484 -12.81 16.48 -0.60
C TRP A 484 -12.72 16.86 0.87
N ARG A 485 -13.12 18.10 1.14
CA ARG A 485 -13.53 18.55 2.47
C ARG A 485 -15.04 18.44 2.59
N LEU A 486 -15.54 17.78 3.64
CA LEU A 486 -16.97 17.46 3.73
C LEU A 486 -17.82 18.63 4.26
N TYR A 487 -17.34 19.41 5.23
CA TYR A 487 -18.15 20.45 5.87
C TYR A 487 -17.97 21.83 5.23
N ALA A 488 -16.79 22.09 4.64
CA ALA A 488 -16.58 23.19 3.71
C ALA A 488 -16.29 22.61 2.31
N PRO A 489 -17.34 22.26 1.52
CA PRO A 489 -17.21 21.56 0.26
C PRO A 489 -16.20 22.23 -0.66
N SER A 490 -15.07 21.58 -0.82
CA SER A 490 -13.96 22.08 -1.63
C SER A 490 -13.13 20.88 -2.05
N ARG A 491 -12.70 20.85 -3.30
CA ARG A 491 -11.77 19.81 -3.76
C ARG A 491 -10.38 20.14 -3.25
N ARG A 492 -9.69 19.14 -2.72
CA ARG A 492 -8.28 19.26 -2.31
C ARG A 492 -7.45 18.32 -3.16
N VAL A 493 -6.37 18.85 -3.72
CA VAL A 493 -5.35 18.10 -4.45
C VAL A 493 -4.01 18.34 -3.75
N ARG A 494 -3.27 17.27 -3.54
CA ARG A 494 -1.91 17.28 -3.01
C ARG A 494 -1.02 16.48 -3.93
N THR A 495 0.19 16.98 -4.15
CA THR A 495 1.26 16.23 -4.81
C THR A 495 2.48 16.35 -3.94
N TYR A 496 3.06 15.22 -3.55
CA TYR A 496 4.27 15.26 -2.74
C TYR A 496 5.32 14.29 -3.26
N TRP A 497 6.56 14.61 -2.93
CA TRP A 497 7.72 13.83 -3.34
C TRP A 497 8.43 13.34 -2.09
N VAL A 498 8.75 12.05 -2.04
CA VAL A 498 9.50 11.43 -0.94
C VAL A 498 10.72 10.71 -1.49
N ALA A 499 11.84 10.80 -0.77
CA ALA A 499 13.04 10.02 -1.02
C ALA A 499 13.41 9.29 0.28
N PRO A 500 12.67 8.21 0.65
CA PRO A 500 12.72 7.62 1.98
C PRO A 500 14.13 7.20 2.42
N GLY A 501 14.95 6.67 1.51
CA GLY A 501 16.34 6.31 1.77
C GLY A 501 17.29 7.50 2.03
N LYS A 502 16.86 8.74 1.79
CA LYS A 502 17.66 9.96 1.96
C LYS A 502 17.12 10.88 3.06
N VAL A 503 15.81 11.11 3.07
CA VAL A 503 15.14 12.00 4.02
C VAL A 503 13.87 11.29 4.51
N PRO A 504 13.70 11.06 5.81
CA PRO A 504 12.55 10.34 6.36
C PRO A 504 11.30 11.23 6.49
N ARG A 505 11.09 12.15 5.52
CA ARG A 505 9.96 13.08 5.35
C ARG A 505 9.89 13.53 3.88
N PHE A 506 8.78 14.17 3.47
CA PHE A 506 8.63 14.70 2.12
C PHE A 506 9.75 15.71 1.75
N ILE A 507 10.21 15.63 0.50
CA ILE A 507 11.15 16.54 -0.15
C ILE A 507 10.43 17.81 -0.60
N ALA A 508 9.25 17.65 -1.18
CA ALA A 508 8.35 18.73 -1.54
C ALA A 508 6.89 18.30 -1.37
N LEU A 509 6.00 19.27 -1.14
CA LEU A 509 4.56 19.07 -1.04
C LEU A 509 3.85 20.28 -1.63
N ASP A 510 3.10 20.07 -2.70
CA ASP A 510 2.14 21.00 -3.27
C ASP A 510 0.76 20.71 -2.68
N THR A 511 0.01 21.73 -2.30
CA THR A 511 -1.39 21.65 -1.89
C THR A 511 -2.19 22.70 -2.63
N VAL A 512 -3.23 22.27 -3.34
CA VAL A 512 -4.18 23.14 -4.03
C VAL A 512 -5.59 22.84 -3.49
N ASN A 513 -6.28 23.88 -3.02
CA ASN A 513 -7.70 23.80 -2.67
C ASN A 513 -8.50 24.56 -3.71
N TYR A 514 -9.52 23.91 -4.26
CA TYR A 514 -10.49 24.51 -5.15
C TYR A 514 -11.80 24.74 -4.40
N ASP A 515 -12.42 25.90 -4.58
CA ASP A 515 -13.75 26.14 -4.06
C ASP A 515 -14.83 25.30 -4.78
N ARG A 516 -16.09 25.46 -4.38
CA ARG A 516 -17.24 24.77 -4.98
C ARG A 516 -17.47 25.08 -6.47
N HIS A 517 -16.83 26.11 -7.01
CA HIS A 517 -16.93 26.52 -8.41
C HIS A 517 -15.70 26.06 -9.23
N GLY A 518 -14.78 25.30 -8.61
CA GLY A 518 -13.56 24.83 -9.26
C GLY A 518 -12.49 25.91 -9.39
N VAL A 519 -12.62 27.05 -8.71
CA VAL A 519 -11.63 28.13 -8.70
C VAL A 519 -10.60 27.84 -7.61
N VAL A 520 -9.31 28.06 -7.91
CA VAL A 520 -8.23 27.89 -6.93
C VAL A 520 -8.41 28.89 -5.79
N ALA A 521 -8.73 28.39 -4.61
CA ALA A 521 -8.95 29.17 -3.38
C ALA A 521 -7.70 29.22 -2.49
N ALA A 522 -6.81 28.22 -2.61
CA ALA A 522 -5.50 28.23 -1.96
C ALA A 522 -4.50 27.41 -2.80
N SER A 523 -3.25 27.87 -2.87
CA SER A 523 -2.16 27.14 -3.53
C SER A 523 -0.86 27.36 -2.75
N GLU A 524 -0.36 26.28 -2.14
CA GLU A 524 0.85 26.31 -1.31
C GLU A 524 1.86 25.29 -1.83
N ARG A 525 3.15 25.66 -1.85
CA ARG A 525 4.27 24.74 -2.06
C ARG A 525 5.19 24.74 -0.85
N ARG A 526 5.54 23.55 -0.36
CA ARG A 526 6.54 23.33 0.69
C ARG A 526 7.75 22.64 0.07
N GLU A 527 8.96 23.12 0.33
CA GLU A 527 10.20 22.54 -0.20
C GLU A 527 11.26 22.40 0.88
N LEU A 528 11.95 21.27 0.89
CA LEU A 528 13.09 21.04 1.75
C LEU A 528 14.24 21.96 1.34
N MET A 529 14.71 22.75 2.31
CA MET A 529 15.88 23.61 2.17
C MET A 529 17.14 22.96 2.72
N SER A 530 17.03 22.22 3.83
CA SER A 530 18.12 21.41 4.36
C SER A 530 17.58 20.33 5.28
N PHE A 531 18.29 19.21 5.35
CA PHE A 531 18.07 18.13 6.31
C PHE A 531 19.41 17.80 6.98
N THR A 532 19.41 17.70 8.30
CA THR A 532 20.55 17.24 9.09
C THR A 532 20.10 16.03 9.89
N LYS A 533 20.68 14.88 9.57
CA LYS A 533 20.50 13.65 10.33
C LYS A 533 21.40 13.69 11.56
N THR A 534 20.87 13.27 12.71
CA THR A 534 21.67 13.18 13.95
C THR A 534 22.44 11.87 14.04
#